data_AF-A0A941LEZ1-F1
#
_entry.id   AF-A0A941LEZ1-F1
#
_cell.length_a   1.000
_cell.length_b   1.000
_cell.length_c   1.000
_cell.angle_alpha   90.00
_cell.angle_beta   90.00
_cell.angle_gamma   90.00
#
_symmetry.space_group_name_H-M   'P 1'
#
loop_
_entity.id
_entity.type
_entity.pdbx_description
1 polymer ?
#
loop_
_entity_poly.entity_id
_entity_poly.type
_entity_poly.pdbx_seq_one_letter_code
_entity_poly.pdbx_strand_id
1 'polypeptide(L)'
;MKSCLGRCLFLCCMLFFPSVSLAQVSAPLPHFSMETSARQIHEDPVVYLGETLFVLYKKVGSFTPQQRAQAIQVRLEHIANNPFSNFNVMTTITTEHGTDMALDGLVLLTVTDGDARPLSRTRQDLAQEYTGRLRNVLSRGQQELSTEMLLKDAAPAFRIEPLDSLLGKPAPGGPPPTSPRP
;
A
#
# COMPACT_ATOMS: atom_id res chain seq x y z
N MET A 1 43.87 3.01 -35.84
CA MET A 1 44.21 4.44 -35.62
C MET A 1 43.04 5.04 -34.83
N LYS A 2 42.87 4.79 -33.52
CA LYS A 2 43.54 5.40 -32.36
C LYS A 2 43.62 6.94 -32.40
N SER A 3 42.64 7.56 -31.75
CA SER A 3 42.80 8.76 -30.88
C SER A 3 43.20 10.09 -31.52
N CYS A 4 42.23 10.92 -31.93
CA CYS A 4 42.44 12.38 -32.08
C CYS A 4 41.23 13.28 -31.78
N LEU A 5 40.04 12.74 -31.45
CA LEU A 5 38.82 13.57 -31.38
C LEU A 5 38.62 14.32 -30.05
N GLY A 6 39.43 14.04 -29.02
CA GLY A 6 39.23 14.56 -27.65
C GLY A 6 40.01 15.83 -27.28
N ARG A 7 40.73 16.48 -28.20
CA ARG A 7 41.60 17.65 -27.87
C ARG A 7 41.12 18.98 -28.43
N CYS A 8 40.04 19.03 -29.23
CA CYS A 8 39.51 20.29 -29.77
C CYS A 8 38.41 20.94 -28.91
N LEU A 9 37.76 20.22 -27.99
CA LEU A 9 36.66 20.80 -27.20
C LEU A 9 37.14 21.62 -25.99
N PHE A 10 38.43 21.53 -25.62
CA PHE A 10 38.99 22.24 -24.47
C PHE A 10 39.57 23.62 -24.81
N LEU A 11 39.62 23.98 -26.10
CA LEU A 11 40.30 25.18 -26.59
C LEU A 11 39.37 26.38 -26.88
N CYS A 12 38.06 26.25 -26.61
CA CYS A 12 37.07 27.32 -26.82
C CYS A 12 36.55 28.00 -25.53
N CYS A 13 37.00 27.62 -24.33
CA CYS A 13 36.46 28.21 -23.08
C CYS A 13 37.32 29.31 -22.44
N MET A 14 38.45 29.70 -23.04
CA MET A 14 39.43 30.63 -22.42
C MET A 14 39.47 32.04 -23.01
N LEU A 15 38.49 32.42 -23.84
CA LEU A 15 38.43 33.77 -24.40
C LEU A 15 36.99 34.25 -24.45
N PHE A 16 36.43 34.72 -23.33
CA PHE A 16 35.47 35.83 -23.33
C PHE A 16 35.15 36.28 -21.90
N PHE A 17 35.22 37.60 -21.70
CA PHE A 17 34.79 38.41 -20.55
C PHE A 17 35.75 38.61 -19.37
N PRO A 18 36.65 39.61 -19.46
CA PRO A 18 37.01 40.41 -18.32
C PRO A 18 35.90 41.44 -18.06
N SER A 19 35.23 41.33 -16.91
CA SER A 19 34.46 42.44 -16.34
C SER A 19 34.84 42.58 -14.88
N VAL A 20 35.69 43.58 -14.64
CA VAL A 20 35.91 44.19 -13.34
C VAL A 20 34.55 44.53 -12.74
N SER A 21 34.21 43.92 -11.61
CA SER A 21 33.06 44.33 -10.81
C SER A 21 33.56 44.89 -9.49
N LEU A 22 33.18 46.14 -9.24
CA LEU A 22 33.53 46.93 -8.08
C LEU A 22 33.01 46.24 -6.81
N ALA A 23 33.89 46.03 -5.84
CA ALA A 23 33.52 45.60 -4.51
C ALA A 23 32.59 46.64 -3.86
N GLN A 24 31.33 46.27 -3.59
CA GLN A 24 30.50 46.95 -2.62
C GLN A 24 30.48 46.11 -1.34
N VAL A 25 31.26 46.52 -0.34
CA VAL A 25 31.08 46.10 1.04
C VAL A 25 29.85 46.82 1.57
N SER A 26 28.68 46.21 1.41
CA SER A 26 27.52 46.56 2.22
C SER A 26 27.59 45.73 3.51
N ALA A 27 27.77 46.40 4.64
CA ALA A 27 27.58 45.76 5.94
C ALA A 27 26.13 45.25 6.02
N PRO A 28 25.89 43.98 6.38
CA PRO A 28 24.54 43.51 6.58
C PRO A 28 23.96 44.23 7.79
N LEU A 29 22.87 44.97 7.57
CA LEU A 29 21.97 45.37 8.65
C LEU A 29 21.52 44.10 9.39
N PRO A 30 21.31 44.13 10.71
CA PRO A 30 20.72 43.01 11.42
C PRO A 30 19.29 42.83 10.92
N HIS A 31 19.11 41.97 9.92
CA HIS A 31 17.82 41.39 9.64
C HIS A 31 17.48 40.55 10.86
N PHE A 32 16.61 41.08 11.71
CA PHE A 32 15.80 40.25 12.58
C PHE A 32 15.00 39.33 11.65
N SER A 33 15.55 38.16 11.35
CA SER A 33 14.77 37.05 10.86
C SER A 33 13.77 36.74 11.96
N MET A 34 12.57 37.27 11.81
CA MET A 34 11.41 36.61 12.37
C MET A 34 11.36 35.26 11.67
N GLU A 35 12.02 34.26 12.24
CA GLU A 35 11.64 32.88 12.03
C GLU A 35 10.20 32.78 12.53
N THR A 36 9.27 33.07 11.63
CA THR A 36 7.97 32.45 11.65
C THR A 36 8.27 30.97 11.61
N SER A 37 8.35 30.35 12.79
CA SER A 37 8.39 28.90 12.97
C SER A 37 7.28 28.34 12.09
N ALA A 38 7.65 27.87 10.90
CA ALA A 38 6.74 27.17 10.02
C ALA A 38 6.18 26.02 10.86
N ARG A 39 4.89 26.09 11.17
CA ARG A 39 4.21 25.09 11.98
C ARG A 39 4.39 23.76 11.24
N GLN A 40 5.33 22.92 11.68
CA GLN A 40 5.56 21.60 11.11
C GLN A 40 4.25 20.82 11.18
N ILE A 41 3.59 20.68 10.04
CA ILE A 41 2.43 19.79 9.89
C ILE A 41 3.00 18.38 10.00
N HIS A 42 2.69 17.71 11.11
CA HIS A 42 3.02 16.29 11.26
C HIS A 42 1.91 15.50 10.58
N GLU A 43 2.28 14.82 9.49
CA GLU A 43 1.43 13.98 8.68
C GLU A 43 1.74 12.53 9.00
N ASP A 44 0.75 11.76 9.42
CA ASP A 44 0.91 10.35 9.76
C ASP A 44 -0.08 9.48 8.97
N PRO A 45 0.41 8.60 8.07
CA PRO A 45 -0.44 7.77 7.24
C PRO A 45 -1.02 6.58 8.01
N VAL A 46 -2.27 6.24 7.71
CA VAL A 46 -2.88 4.96 8.06
C VAL A 46 -2.70 4.02 6.89
N VAL A 47 -1.90 2.97 7.11
CA VAL A 47 -1.56 1.97 6.08
C VAL A 47 -2.21 0.64 6.42
N TYR A 48 -2.80 -0.03 5.43
CA TYR A 48 -3.33 -1.38 5.56
C TYR A 48 -3.00 -2.18 4.29
N LEU A 49 -2.47 -3.40 4.44
CA LEU A 49 -1.96 -4.23 3.33
C LEU A 49 -0.97 -3.49 2.41
N GLY A 50 -0.14 -2.61 2.98
CA GLY A 50 0.83 -1.79 2.22
C GLY A 50 0.22 -0.59 1.48
N GLU A 51 -1.11 -0.43 1.51
CA GLU A 51 -1.81 0.70 0.90
C GLU A 51 -2.06 1.81 1.93
N THR A 52 -1.68 3.04 1.59
CA THR A 52 -2.08 4.20 2.40
C THR A 52 -3.56 4.47 2.17
N LEU A 53 -4.34 4.33 3.23
CA LEU A 53 -5.78 4.57 3.22
C LEU A 53 -6.08 6.07 3.37
N PHE A 54 -5.42 6.72 4.31
CA PHE A 54 -5.59 8.16 4.58
C PHE A 54 -4.45 8.70 5.43
N VAL A 55 -4.33 10.04 5.48
CA VAL A 55 -3.31 10.75 6.25
C VAL A 55 -3.97 11.56 7.36
N LEU A 56 -3.40 11.49 8.56
CA LEU A 56 -3.86 12.22 9.74
C LEU A 56 -2.97 13.42 9.99
N TYR A 57 -3.57 14.56 10.33
CA TYR A 57 -2.85 15.83 10.42
C TYR A 57 -2.92 16.46 11.81
N LYS A 58 -3.96 16.12 12.59
CA LYS A 58 -4.23 16.78 13.88
C LYS A 58 -4.20 15.79 15.04
N LYS A 59 -3.68 16.24 16.18
CA LYS A 59 -3.81 15.53 17.46
C LYS A 59 -5.26 15.53 17.95
N VAL A 60 -5.68 14.47 18.62
CA VAL A 60 -7.00 14.37 19.27
C VAL A 60 -6.79 14.11 20.75
N GLY A 61 -7.19 15.04 21.60
CA GLY A 61 -6.84 15.00 23.02
C GLY A 61 -5.31 14.94 23.22
N SER A 62 -4.84 13.89 23.90
CA SER A 62 -3.42 13.59 24.10
C SER A 62 -2.78 12.78 22.97
N PHE A 63 -3.56 12.26 22.02
CA PHE A 63 -3.06 11.38 20.96
C PHE A 63 -2.46 12.20 19.81
N THR A 64 -1.18 12.00 19.52
CA THR A 64 -0.51 12.54 18.32
C THR A 64 -1.10 11.92 17.05
N PRO A 65 -0.90 12.53 15.86
CA PRO A 65 -1.35 11.92 14.61
C PRO A 65 -0.79 10.49 14.41
N GLN A 66 0.50 10.28 14.72
CA GLN A 66 1.14 8.96 14.73
C GLN A 66 0.43 7.94 15.64
N GLN A 67 0.14 8.32 16.89
CA GLN A 67 -0.54 7.44 17.84
C GLN A 67 -1.97 7.13 17.39
N ARG A 68 -2.66 8.10 16.77
CA ARG A 68 -3.97 7.87 16.16
C ARG A 68 -3.86 6.87 15.01
N ALA A 69 -2.87 7.03 14.13
CA ALA A 69 -2.69 6.14 12.99
C ALA A 69 -2.46 4.70 13.44
N GLN A 70 -1.58 4.49 14.42
CA GLN A 70 -1.32 3.18 15.02
C GLN A 70 -2.57 2.57 15.65
N ALA A 71 -3.32 3.34 16.46
CA ALA A 71 -4.54 2.85 17.09
C ALA A 71 -5.62 2.46 16.07
N ILE A 72 -5.72 3.21 14.96
CA ILE A 72 -6.63 2.90 13.87
C ILE A 72 -6.18 1.63 13.16
N GLN A 73 -4.90 1.48 12.82
CA GLN A 73 -4.36 0.28 12.17
C GLN A 73 -4.65 -0.99 12.97
N VAL A 74 -4.37 -0.98 14.28
CA VAL A 74 -4.68 -2.12 15.17
C VAL A 74 -6.16 -2.48 15.14
N ARG A 75 -7.05 -1.46 15.13
CA ARG A 75 -8.49 -1.68 15.04
C ARG A 75 -8.90 -2.26 13.68
N LEU A 76 -8.29 -1.79 12.59
CA LEU A 76 -8.51 -2.30 11.24
C LEU A 76 -8.09 -3.76 11.10
N GLU A 77 -6.92 -4.13 11.65
CA GLU A 77 -6.45 -5.51 11.69
C GLU A 77 -7.44 -6.42 12.44
N HIS A 78 -7.93 -5.96 13.59
CA HIS A 78 -8.88 -6.73 14.39
C HIS A 78 -10.19 -7.01 13.62
N ILE A 79 -10.76 -6.00 12.96
CA ILE A 79 -12.01 -6.20 12.18
C ILE A 79 -11.78 -7.01 10.90
N ALA A 80 -10.59 -6.90 10.29
CA ALA A 80 -10.24 -7.63 9.08
C ALA A 80 -10.08 -9.14 9.33
N ASN A 81 -9.55 -9.51 10.50
CA ASN A 81 -9.36 -10.91 10.89
C ASN A 81 -10.65 -11.63 11.29
N ASN A 82 -11.78 -10.92 11.38
CA ASN A 82 -13.07 -11.53 11.64
C ASN A 82 -13.75 -11.94 10.32
N PRO A 83 -13.91 -13.25 10.04
CA PRO A 83 -14.52 -13.73 8.79
C PRO A 83 -16.02 -13.38 8.68
N PHE A 84 -16.67 -12.99 9.77
CA PHE A 84 -18.08 -12.61 9.79
C PHE A 84 -18.31 -11.09 9.64
N SER A 85 -17.24 -10.30 9.50
CA SER A 85 -17.36 -8.86 9.28
C SER A 85 -18.06 -8.54 7.96
N ASN A 86 -19.11 -7.71 8.02
CA ASN A 86 -19.79 -7.19 6.83
C ASN A 86 -19.42 -5.74 6.59
N PHE A 87 -18.46 -5.47 5.71
CA PHE A 87 -17.99 -4.10 5.46
C PHE A 87 -19.01 -3.20 4.72
N ASN A 88 -20.10 -3.77 4.19
CA ASN A 88 -21.13 -3.00 3.50
C ASN A 88 -21.98 -2.14 4.46
N VAL A 89 -22.06 -2.52 5.74
CA VAL A 89 -22.80 -1.77 6.76
C VAL A 89 -21.97 -0.67 7.43
N MET A 90 -20.79 -0.34 6.89
CA MET A 90 -20.05 0.84 7.32
C MET A 90 -20.85 2.13 7.08
N THR A 91 -20.87 3.00 8.08
CA THR A 91 -21.63 4.26 8.09
C THR A 91 -20.77 5.42 8.58
N THR A 92 -21.22 6.63 8.26
CA THR A 92 -20.66 7.87 8.80
C THR A 92 -21.65 8.53 9.77
N ILE A 93 -21.16 9.02 10.89
CA ILE A 93 -21.98 9.64 11.94
C ILE A 93 -21.36 11.00 12.29
N THR A 94 -22.11 12.08 12.10
CA THR A 94 -21.62 13.42 12.45
C THR A 94 -21.82 13.68 13.94
N THR A 95 -20.75 14.08 14.62
CA THR A 95 -20.73 14.43 16.04
C THR A 95 -20.24 15.86 16.25
N GLU A 96 -20.25 16.34 17.49
CA GLU A 96 -19.64 17.62 17.83
C GLU A 96 -18.11 17.63 17.58
N HIS A 97 -17.44 16.50 17.74
CA HIS A 97 -15.97 16.41 17.69
C HIS A 97 -15.42 16.00 16.32
N GLY A 98 -16.24 15.41 15.46
CA GLY A 98 -15.82 15.00 14.12
C GLY A 98 -16.94 14.36 13.31
N THR A 99 -16.54 13.64 12.27
CA THR A 99 -17.40 12.66 11.61
C THR A 99 -16.79 11.29 11.86
N ASP A 100 -17.50 10.47 12.61
CA ASP A 100 -17.10 9.11 12.91
C ASP A 100 -17.37 8.22 11.70
N MET A 101 -16.44 7.30 11.45
CA MET A 101 -16.63 6.17 10.55
C MET A 101 -16.83 4.94 11.44
N ALA A 102 -17.96 4.25 11.29
CA ALA A 102 -18.33 3.14 12.15
C ALA A 102 -18.68 1.89 11.34
N LEU A 103 -18.39 0.73 11.92
CA LEU A 103 -18.80 -0.60 11.43
C LEU A 103 -19.66 -1.24 12.51
N ASP A 104 -20.92 -1.55 12.23
CA ASP A 104 -21.85 -2.14 13.21
C ASP A 104 -21.91 -1.38 14.55
N GLY A 105 -21.85 -0.03 14.48
CA GLY A 105 -21.85 0.84 15.66
C GLY A 105 -20.49 0.97 16.37
N LEU A 106 -19.48 0.17 16.01
CA LEU A 106 -18.11 0.34 16.48
C LEU A 106 -17.41 1.46 15.70
N VAL A 107 -17.04 2.54 16.39
CA VAL A 107 -16.27 3.64 15.79
C VAL A 107 -14.87 3.16 15.44
N LEU A 108 -14.57 3.17 14.14
CA LEU A 108 -13.26 2.81 13.59
C LEU A 108 -12.29 3.99 13.67
N LEU A 109 -12.75 5.18 13.28
CA LEU A 109 -12.01 6.42 13.43
C LEU A 109 -12.94 7.64 13.41
N THR A 110 -12.43 8.76 13.90
CA THR A 110 -13.08 10.07 13.83
C THR A 110 -12.27 10.99 12.93
N VAL A 111 -12.89 11.47 11.84
CA VAL A 111 -12.33 12.50 10.97
C VAL A 111 -12.61 13.87 11.59
N THR A 112 -11.56 14.62 11.89
CA THR A 112 -11.68 15.96 12.47
C THR A 112 -11.57 17.03 11.40
N ASP A 113 -12.00 18.26 11.70
CA ASP A 113 -11.70 19.41 10.82
C ASP A 113 -10.19 19.64 10.68
N GLY A 114 -9.39 19.16 11.65
CA GLY A 114 -7.94 19.20 11.54
C GLY A 114 -7.39 18.31 10.43
N ASP A 115 -8.06 17.19 10.18
CA ASP A 115 -7.68 16.26 9.12
C ASP A 115 -8.22 16.73 7.76
N ALA A 116 -9.37 17.40 7.74
CA ALA A 116 -10.02 17.83 6.49
C ALA A 116 -9.53 19.17 5.92
N ARG A 117 -9.17 20.13 6.79
CA ARG A 117 -8.72 21.47 6.37
C ARG A 117 -7.53 21.47 5.41
N PRO A 118 -6.45 20.69 5.62
CA PRO A 118 -5.31 20.65 4.70
C PRO A 118 -5.70 20.22 3.28
N LEU A 119 -6.78 19.45 3.15
CA LEU A 119 -7.28 18.94 1.88
C LEU A 119 -8.37 19.84 1.26
N SER A 120 -8.70 20.97 1.88
CA SER A 120 -9.82 21.84 1.47
C SER A 120 -11.16 21.08 1.38
N ARG A 121 -11.39 20.14 2.31
CA ARG A 121 -12.61 19.33 2.39
C ARG A 121 -13.36 19.60 3.70
N THR A 122 -14.63 19.23 3.73
CA THR A 122 -15.35 19.08 5.00
C THR A 122 -15.00 17.75 5.65
N ARG A 123 -15.11 17.66 6.98
CA ARG A 123 -14.92 16.38 7.69
C ARG A 123 -15.91 15.31 7.24
N GLN A 124 -17.13 15.70 6.85
CA GLN A 124 -18.17 14.80 6.34
C GLN A 124 -17.80 14.21 4.98
N ASP A 125 -17.41 15.07 4.03
CA ASP A 125 -17.02 14.62 2.68
C ASP A 125 -15.81 13.69 2.75
N LEU A 126 -14.84 14.03 3.60
CA LEU A 126 -13.63 13.25 3.77
C LEU A 126 -13.91 11.89 4.44
N ALA A 127 -14.74 11.86 5.49
CA ALA A 127 -15.17 10.61 6.13
C ALA A 127 -15.94 9.71 5.16
N GLN A 128 -16.78 10.28 4.29
CA GLN A 128 -17.51 9.51 3.29
C GLN A 128 -16.58 8.88 2.26
N GLU A 129 -15.58 9.64 1.77
CA GLU A 129 -14.54 9.13 0.88
C GLU A 129 -13.74 8.00 1.54
N TYR A 130 -13.27 8.23 2.77
CA TYR A 130 -12.50 7.25 3.52
C TYR A 130 -13.31 5.98 3.80
N THR A 131 -14.62 6.10 4.06
CA THR A 131 -15.52 4.94 4.22
C THR A 131 -15.59 4.11 2.95
N GLY A 132 -15.73 4.75 1.78
CA GLY A 132 -15.74 4.05 0.50
C GLY A 132 -14.42 3.32 0.22
N ARG A 133 -13.29 4.01 0.44
CA ARG A 133 -11.96 3.43 0.28
C ARG A 133 -11.73 2.25 1.22
N LEU A 134 -12.04 2.42 2.51
CA LEU A 134 -11.85 1.39 3.52
C LEU A 134 -12.70 0.16 3.23
N ARG A 135 -13.97 0.34 2.84
CA ARG A 135 -14.85 -0.77 2.40
C ARG A 135 -14.23 -1.57 1.27
N ASN A 136 -13.72 -0.91 0.25
CA ASN A 136 -13.15 -1.59 -0.90
C ASN A 136 -11.90 -2.40 -0.54
N VAL A 137 -11.02 -1.83 0.28
CA VAL A 137 -9.76 -2.49 0.67
C VAL A 137 -10.03 -3.67 1.61
N LEU A 138 -10.90 -3.51 2.60
CA LEU A 138 -11.23 -4.59 3.55
C LEU A 138 -11.97 -5.74 2.85
N SER A 139 -12.94 -5.44 1.98
CA SER A 139 -13.65 -6.48 1.21
C SER A 139 -12.70 -7.25 0.28
N ARG A 140 -11.74 -6.57 -0.36
CA ARG A 140 -10.72 -7.24 -1.18
C ARG A 140 -9.83 -8.16 -0.35
N GLY A 141 -9.32 -7.66 0.78
CA GLY A 141 -8.48 -8.47 1.67
C GLY A 141 -9.18 -9.74 2.18
N GLN A 142 -10.48 -9.65 2.50
CA GLN A 142 -11.27 -10.82 2.92
C GLN A 142 -11.44 -11.86 1.80
N GLN A 143 -11.63 -11.41 0.55
CA GLN A 143 -11.75 -12.30 -0.61
C GLN A 143 -10.45 -13.06 -0.88
N GLU A 144 -9.30 -12.37 -0.81
CA GLU A 144 -7.98 -12.98 -1.00
C GLU A 144 -7.71 -14.09 0.03
N LEU A 145 -8.01 -13.82 1.31
CA LEU A 145 -7.90 -14.83 2.36
C LEU A 145 -8.83 -16.02 2.13
N SER A 146 -10.06 -15.77 1.67
CA SER A 146 -11.03 -16.82 1.36
C SER A 146 -10.58 -17.72 0.21
N THR A 147 -10.04 -17.14 -0.86
CA THR A 147 -9.53 -17.91 -2.01
C THR A 147 -8.30 -18.73 -1.66
N GLU A 148 -7.40 -18.20 -0.83
CA GLU A 148 -6.23 -18.93 -0.35
C GLU A 148 -6.60 -20.15 0.49
N MET A 149 -7.64 -20.05 1.33
CA MET A 149 -8.17 -21.21 2.06
C MET A 149 -8.75 -22.26 1.11
N LEU A 150 -9.55 -21.84 0.13
CA LEU A 150 -10.13 -22.76 -0.86
C LEU A 150 -9.05 -23.47 -1.69
N LEU A 151 -7.98 -22.78 -2.07
CA LEU A 151 -6.86 -23.36 -2.81
C LEU A 151 -6.07 -24.38 -1.98
N LYS A 152 -5.93 -24.17 -0.67
CA LYS A 152 -5.26 -25.12 0.23
C LYS A 152 -6.09 -26.38 0.47
N ASP A 153 -7.40 -26.26 0.52
CA ASP A 153 -8.32 -27.39 0.75
C ASP A 153 -8.63 -28.19 -0.53
N ALA A 154 -8.27 -27.66 -1.70
CA ALA A 154 -8.30 -28.39 -2.97
C ALA A 154 -7.17 -29.43 -3.07
N ALA A 155 -7.11 -30.38 -2.12
CA ALA A 155 -6.35 -31.61 -2.29
C ALA A 155 -6.91 -32.33 -3.55
N PRO A 156 -6.12 -32.54 -4.61
CA PRO A 156 -6.67 -33.03 -5.86
C PRO A 156 -7.16 -34.47 -5.66
N ALA A 157 -8.48 -34.65 -5.64
CA ALA A 157 -9.13 -35.96 -5.81
C ALA A 157 -8.97 -36.49 -7.25
N PHE A 158 -8.26 -35.78 -8.13
CA PHE A 158 -7.94 -36.22 -9.47
C PHE A 158 -6.68 -37.09 -9.45
N ARG A 159 -6.77 -38.26 -8.79
CA ARG A 159 -5.87 -39.37 -9.10
C ARG A 159 -6.31 -39.92 -10.45
N ILE A 160 -5.63 -39.53 -11.52
CA ILE A 160 -5.66 -40.29 -12.77
C ILE A 160 -5.15 -41.68 -12.41
N GLU A 161 -6.03 -42.67 -12.36
CA GLU A 161 -5.61 -44.07 -12.38
C GLU A 161 -4.81 -44.29 -13.68
N PRO A 162 -3.58 -44.82 -13.63
CA PRO A 162 -2.81 -45.09 -14.84
C PRO A 162 -3.61 -45.96 -15.80
N LEU A 163 -3.67 -45.55 -17.07
CA LEU A 163 -4.36 -46.29 -18.14
C LEU A 163 -3.84 -47.74 -18.29
N ASP A 164 -2.65 -48.02 -17.74
CA ASP A 164 -2.04 -49.34 -17.67
C ASP A 164 -2.87 -50.36 -16.86
N SER A 165 -3.75 -49.91 -15.97
CA SER A 165 -4.66 -50.77 -15.20
C SER A 165 -5.85 -51.27 -16.03
N LEU A 166 -6.15 -50.64 -17.18
CA LEU A 166 -7.25 -51.01 -18.09
C LEU A 166 -6.82 -51.90 -19.26
N LEU A 167 -5.52 -52.06 -19.49
CA LEU A 167 -4.97 -53.03 -20.44
C LEU A 167 -4.42 -54.23 -19.66
N GLY A 168 -5.24 -55.29 -19.61
CA GLY A 168 -4.89 -56.56 -18.97
C GLY A 168 -3.48 -57.02 -19.33
N LYS A 169 -2.69 -57.29 -18.29
CA LYS A 169 -1.33 -57.84 -18.36
C LYS A 169 -1.31 -59.08 -19.27
N PRO A 170 -0.48 -59.15 -20.32
CA PRO A 170 -0.40 -60.36 -21.14
C PRO A 170 0.14 -61.53 -20.29
N ALA A 171 -0.52 -62.68 -20.40
CA ALA A 171 -0.20 -63.91 -19.66
C ALA A 171 1.24 -64.36 -19.93
N PRO A 172 1.96 -64.88 -18.92
CA PRO A 172 3.34 -65.31 -19.09
C PRO A 172 3.40 -66.61 -19.91
N GLY A 173 4.17 -66.57 -21.00
CA GLY A 173 4.91 -67.69 -21.57
C GLY A 173 4.15 -69.00 -21.80
N GLY A 174 3.49 -69.12 -22.95
CA GLY A 174 3.21 -70.45 -23.51
C GLY A 174 4.51 -71.16 -23.92
N PRO A 175 4.62 -72.49 -23.74
CA PRO A 175 5.84 -73.23 -24.07
C PRO A 175 6.14 -73.21 -25.58
N PRO A 176 7.44 -73.23 -25.96
CA PRO A 176 7.85 -73.12 -27.37
C PRO A 176 7.40 -74.34 -28.19
N PRO A 177 7.14 -74.16 -29.50
CA PRO A 177 6.69 -75.24 -30.37
C PRO A 177 7.79 -76.30 -30.54
N THR A 178 7.42 -77.56 -30.28
CA THR A 178 8.27 -78.73 -30.55
C THR A 178 8.43 -78.92 -32.05
N SER A 179 9.67 -78.93 -32.53
CA SER A 179 10.00 -79.30 -33.91
C SER A 179 9.71 -80.78 -34.17
N PRO A 180 9.32 -81.17 -35.40
CA PRO A 180 9.18 -82.58 -35.75
C PRO A 180 10.57 -83.22 -35.87
N ARG A 181 10.74 -84.41 -35.30
CA ARG A 181 11.91 -85.28 -35.56
C ARG A 181 11.83 -85.90 -36.96
N PRO A 182 13.00 -86.29 -37.53
CA PRO A 182 13.15 -86.64 -38.94
C PRO A 182 12.40 -87.92 -39.35
#